data_AF-E0NGD7-F1
#
_entry.id   AF-E0NGD7-F1
#
_cell.length_a   1.000
_cell.length_b   1.000
_cell.length_c   1.000
_cell.angle_alpha   90.00
_cell.angle_beta   90.00
_cell.angle_gamma   90.00
#
_symmetry.space_group_name_H-M   'P 1'
#
loop_
_entity.id
_entity.type
_entity.pdbx_description
1 polymer ?
#
loop_
_entity_poly.entity_id
_entity_poly.type
_entity_poly.pdbx_seq_one_letter_code
_entity_poly.pdbx_strand_id
1 'polypeptide(L)'
;MNTEKYQQWLADFKQLRLPDYHQFPDLALYMDQVIQETNRYLTPILHAEVTKTMINSYVKMGLVPHPLKKKYTAEHLALIMMISVLKTSFSLDTIKSLLATDEVEDHFNEFVRIFNHEIEHLDEAVQSFSPLEMAIRAVLYKLILERKLS
;
A
#
# COMPACT_ATOMS: atom_id res chain seq x y z
N MET A 1 -24.20 4.05 9.78
CA MET A 1 -23.52 3.29 10.85
C MET A 1 -23.73 4.06 12.15
N ASN A 2 -24.13 3.42 13.26
CA ASN A 2 -24.24 4.14 14.54
C ASN A 2 -22.83 4.47 15.09
N THR A 3 -22.71 5.51 15.90
CA THR A 3 -21.44 6.03 16.46
C THR A 3 -20.61 4.93 17.12
N GLU A 4 -21.22 4.05 17.92
CA GLU A 4 -20.51 2.93 18.57
C GLU A 4 -19.90 1.95 17.57
N LYS A 5 -20.61 1.62 16.49
CA LYS A 5 -20.09 0.74 15.44
C LYS A 5 -18.92 1.38 14.69
N TYR A 6 -18.96 2.69 14.49
CA TYR A 6 -17.85 3.43 13.89
C TYR A 6 -16.62 3.43 14.79
N GLN A 7 -16.79 3.68 16.08
CA GLN A 7 -15.68 3.70 17.04
C GLN A 7 -15.03 2.32 17.17
N GLN A 8 -15.83 1.24 17.20
CA GLN A 8 -15.28 -0.11 17.20
C GLN A 8 -14.51 -0.40 15.90
N TRP A 9 -15.08 -0.06 14.74
CA TRP A 9 -14.39 -0.24 13.47
C TRP A 9 -13.07 0.54 13.42
N LEU A 10 -13.06 1.78 13.91
CA LEU A 10 -11.85 2.60 13.96
C LEU A 10 -10.81 1.97 14.89
N ALA A 11 -11.21 1.49 16.06
CA ALA A 11 -10.32 0.78 16.98
C ALA A 11 -9.70 -0.48 16.35
N ASP A 12 -10.49 -1.27 15.63
CA ASP A 12 -10.01 -2.47 14.93
C ASP A 12 -9.07 -2.09 13.77
N PHE A 13 -9.43 -1.07 12.98
CA PHE A 13 -8.63 -0.58 11.85
C PHE A 13 -7.26 -0.09 12.29
N LYS A 14 -7.19 0.63 13.43
CA LYS A 14 -5.95 1.11 14.03
C LYS A 14 -4.99 0.01 14.50
N GLN A 15 -5.44 -1.24 14.62
CA GLN A 15 -4.58 -2.38 14.99
C GLN A 15 -3.93 -3.06 13.78
N LEU A 16 -4.38 -2.75 12.57
CA LEU A 16 -3.81 -3.32 11.35
C LEU A 16 -2.39 -2.81 11.13
N ARG A 17 -1.50 -3.68 10.68
CA ARG A 17 -0.09 -3.37 10.41
C ARG A 17 0.34 -4.01 9.10
N LEU A 18 1.16 -3.28 8.35
CA LEU A 18 1.96 -3.86 7.28
C LEU A 18 3.20 -4.53 7.87
N PRO A 19 3.69 -5.62 7.25
CA PRO A 19 4.86 -6.34 7.70
C PRO A 19 6.15 -5.61 7.32
N ASP A 20 7.21 -5.82 8.10
CA ASP A 20 8.57 -5.44 7.70
C ASP A 20 9.09 -6.36 6.58
N TYR A 21 10.08 -5.89 5.82
CA TYR A 21 10.62 -6.64 4.68
C TYR A 21 11.10 -8.06 5.05
N HIS A 22 11.78 -8.19 6.18
CA HIS A 22 12.32 -9.47 6.67
C HIS A 22 11.25 -10.45 7.17
N GLN A 23 9.99 -10.03 7.28
CA GLN A 23 8.89 -10.94 7.61
C GLN A 23 8.35 -11.66 6.38
N PHE A 24 8.79 -11.27 5.17
CA PHE A 24 8.48 -12.01 3.96
C PHE A 24 9.16 -13.38 3.94
N PRO A 25 8.59 -14.37 3.22
CA PRO A 25 9.23 -15.66 3.06
C PRO A 25 10.59 -15.55 2.37
N ASP A 26 11.61 -16.20 2.91
CA ASP A 26 12.95 -16.29 2.31
C ASP A 26 12.94 -16.98 0.93
N LEU A 27 11.94 -17.82 0.68
CA LEU A 27 11.83 -18.62 -0.52
C LEU A 27 10.95 -17.94 -1.57
N ALA A 28 11.43 -17.89 -2.82
CA ALA A 28 10.68 -17.27 -3.91
C ALA A 28 9.35 -17.99 -4.18
N LEU A 29 8.28 -17.20 -4.28
CA LEU A 29 6.88 -17.65 -4.31
C LEU A 29 6.32 -17.76 -5.73
N TYR A 30 5.33 -18.64 -5.92
CA TYR A 30 4.49 -18.63 -7.12
C TYR A 30 3.40 -17.56 -7.01
N MET A 31 2.83 -17.15 -8.15
CA MET A 31 1.80 -16.10 -8.24
C MET A 31 0.68 -16.25 -7.20
N ASP A 32 0.10 -17.45 -7.05
CA ASP A 32 -1.04 -17.63 -6.14
C ASP A 32 -0.63 -17.43 -4.66
N GLN A 33 0.61 -17.77 -4.32
CA GLN A 33 1.18 -17.52 -2.98
C GLN A 33 1.46 -16.03 -2.77
N VAL A 34 1.93 -15.31 -3.79
CA VAL A 34 2.11 -13.85 -3.74
C VAL A 34 0.79 -13.14 -3.49
N ILE A 35 -0.27 -13.55 -4.20
CA ILE A 35 -1.63 -13.02 -4.05
C ILE A 35 -2.12 -13.28 -2.62
N GLN A 36 -1.99 -14.52 -2.14
CA GLN A 36 -2.39 -14.89 -0.79
C GLN A 36 -1.65 -14.07 0.27
N GLU A 37 -0.33 -13.95 0.14
CA GLU A 37 0.52 -13.21 1.07
C GLU A 37 0.19 -11.72 1.07
N THR A 38 0.02 -11.12 -0.12
CA THR A 38 -0.35 -9.71 -0.26
C THR A 38 -1.72 -9.44 0.35
N ASN A 39 -2.72 -10.26 0.03
CA ASN A 39 -4.09 -10.06 0.50
C ASN A 39 -4.25 -10.33 2.00
N ARG A 40 -3.40 -11.17 2.61
CA ARG A 40 -3.36 -11.34 4.06
C ARG A 40 -3.22 -10.00 4.79
N TYR A 41 -2.41 -9.10 4.25
CA TYR A 41 -2.18 -7.78 4.83
C TYR A 41 -3.10 -6.70 4.25
N LEU A 42 -3.32 -6.70 2.95
CA LEU A 42 -3.98 -5.57 2.28
C LEU A 42 -5.50 -5.65 2.26
N THR A 43 -6.11 -6.84 2.26
CA THR A 43 -7.58 -6.93 2.20
C THR A 43 -8.27 -6.34 3.44
N PRO A 44 -7.77 -6.54 4.68
CA PRO A 44 -8.31 -5.87 5.86
C PRO A 44 -8.23 -4.33 5.79
N ILE A 45 -7.21 -3.79 5.12
CA ILE A 45 -6.93 -2.34 5.03
C ILE A 45 -7.70 -1.70 3.87
N LEU A 46 -7.62 -2.28 2.68
CA LEU A 46 -8.14 -1.70 1.43
C LEU A 46 -9.59 -2.11 1.14
N HIS A 47 -10.11 -3.11 1.86
CA HIS A 47 -11.41 -3.73 1.60
C HIS A 47 -11.56 -4.22 0.14
N ALA A 48 -10.44 -4.57 -0.49
CA ALA A 48 -10.35 -5.08 -1.86
C ALA A 48 -9.20 -6.10 -1.96
N GLU A 49 -9.31 -7.03 -2.90
CA GLU A 49 -8.27 -8.02 -3.18
C GLU A 49 -7.37 -7.57 -4.32
N VAL A 50 -6.06 -7.73 -4.12
CA VAL A 50 -5.07 -7.69 -5.19
C VAL A 50 -5.24 -8.96 -6.02
N THR A 51 -5.36 -8.79 -7.33
CA THR A 51 -5.61 -9.89 -8.27
C THR A 51 -4.38 -10.18 -9.13
N LYS A 52 -4.34 -11.39 -9.70
CA LYS A 52 -3.37 -11.78 -10.72
C LYS A 52 -3.27 -10.79 -11.88
N THR A 53 -4.42 -10.25 -12.31
CA THR A 53 -4.48 -9.27 -13.40
C THR A 53 -3.78 -7.97 -13.03
N MET A 54 -3.94 -7.50 -11.80
CA MET A 54 -3.25 -6.31 -11.30
C MET A 54 -1.74 -6.52 -11.26
N ILE A 55 -1.27 -7.62 -10.66
CA ILE A 55 0.17 -7.94 -10.59
C ILE A 55 0.78 -8.03 -12.00
N ASN A 56 0.10 -8.71 -12.94
CA ASN A 56 0.55 -8.77 -14.33
C ASN A 56 0.62 -7.37 -14.98
N SER A 57 -0.31 -6.47 -14.67
CA SER A 57 -0.27 -5.09 -15.14
C SER A 57 0.94 -4.35 -14.58
N TYR A 58 1.30 -4.55 -13.32
CA TYR A 58 2.45 -3.91 -12.70
C TYR A 58 3.76 -4.37 -13.37
N VAL A 59 3.88 -5.67 -13.63
CA VAL A 59 5.00 -6.25 -14.37
C VAL A 59 5.08 -5.69 -15.79
N LYS A 60 3.95 -5.67 -16.51
CA LYS A 60 3.89 -5.16 -17.89
C LYS A 60 4.29 -3.68 -18.01
N MET A 61 3.98 -2.87 -17.00
CA MET A 61 4.32 -1.44 -16.95
C MET A 61 5.74 -1.17 -16.43
N GLY A 62 6.48 -2.21 -16.04
CA GLY A 62 7.84 -2.12 -15.51
C GLY A 62 7.93 -1.53 -14.11
N LEU A 63 6.85 -1.60 -13.33
CA LEU A 63 6.83 -1.21 -11.92
C LEU A 63 7.31 -2.34 -11.01
N VAL A 64 7.14 -3.58 -11.46
CA VAL A 64 7.63 -4.79 -10.80
C VAL A 64 8.50 -5.51 -11.83
N PRO A 65 9.72 -5.95 -11.48
CA PRO A 65 10.55 -6.75 -12.38
C PRO A 65 9.83 -8.01 -12.86
N HIS A 66 10.27 -8.55 -14.00
CA HIS A 66 9.74 -9.83 -14.47
C HIS A 66 10.15 -10.96 -13.50
N PRO A 67 9.21 -11.82 -13.08
CA PRO A 67 9.51 -12.93 -12.19
C PRO A 67 10.46 -13.94 -12.86
N LEU A 68 11.46 -14.41 -12.12
CA LEU A 68 12.41 -15.40 -12.63
C LEU A 68 11.80 -16.80 -12.57
N LYS A 69 11.67 -17.47 -13.72
CA LYS A 69 11.06 -18.82 -13.81
C LYS A 69 9.69 -18.92 -13.11
N LYS A 70 8.87 -17.86 -13.23
CA LYS A 70 7.55 -17.71 -12.58
C LYS A 70 7.58 -17.59 -11.05
N LYS A 71 8.75 -17.30 -10.48
CA LYS A 71 8.92 -17.07 -9.04
C LYS A 71 9.13 -15.60 -8.74
N TYR A 72 8.54 -15.16 -7.65
CA TYR A 72 8.55 -13.80 -7.14
C TYR A 72 9.33 -13.76 -5.83
N THR A 73 10.22 -12.78 -5.69
CA THR A 73 11.06 -12.60 -4.49
C THR A 73 10.38 -11.67 -3.48
N ALA A 74 10.99 -11.50 -2.29
CA ALA A 74 10.60 -10.49 -1.31
C ALA A 74 10.53 -9.07 -1.92
N GLU A 75 11.46 -8.75 -2.82
CA GLU A 75 11.44 -7.48 -3.57
C GLU A 75 10.18 -7.30 -4.42
N HIS A 76 9.71 -8.38 -5.07
CA HIS A 76 8.46 -8.30 -5.82
C HIS A 76 7.27 -8.09 -4.89
N LEU A 77 7.24 -8.76 -3.74
CA LEU A 77 6.18 -8.58 -2.73
C LEU A 77 6.15 -7.14 -2.23
N ALA A 78 7.31 -6.58 -1.86
CA ALA A 78 7.44 -5.20 -1.41
C ALA A 78 6.86 -4.20 -2.40
N LEU A 79 7.25 -4.31 -3.68
CA LEU A 79 6.73 -3.44 -4.75
C LEU A 79 5.22 -3.65 -4.95
N ILE A 80 4.75 -4.89 -5.02
CA ILE A 80 3.32 -5.20 -5.19
C ILE A 80 2.50 -4.59 -4.04
N MET A 81 2.99 -4.66 -2.81
CA MET A 81 2.30 -4.09 -1.64
C MET A 81 2.22 -2.57 -1.72
N MET A 82 3.34 -1.87 -1.95
CA MET A 82 3.37 -0.41 -2.06
C MET A 82 2.49 0.09 -3.21
N ILE A 83 2.60 -0.52 -4.39
CA ILE A 83 1.81 -0.14 -5.57
C ILE A 83 0.32 -0.36 -5.29
N SER A 84 -0.06 -1.47 -4.66
CA SER A 84 -1.47 -1.79 -4.39
C SER A 84 -2.10 -0.79 -3.42
N VAL A 85 -1.37 -0.36 -2.39
CA VAL A 85 -1.85 0.70 -1.46
C VAL A 85 -1.97 2.03 -2.18
N LEU A 86 -0.93 2.47 -2.91
CA LEU A 86 -0.90 3.78 -3.57
C LEU A 86 -1.89 3.90 -4.74
N LYS A 87 -2.17 2.81 -5.45
CA LYS A 87 -3.07 2.78 -6.62
C LYS A 87 -4.52 3.12 -6.28
N THR A 88 -4.91 3.05 -5.00
CA THR A 88 -6.21 3.52 -4.53
C THR A 88 -6.46 5.00 -4.84
N SER A 89 -5.40 5.81 -4.88
CA SER A 89 -5.49 7.26 -5.02
C SER A 89 -4.74 7.80 -6.24
N PHE A 90 -3.64 7.14 -6.64
CA PHE A 90 -2.72 7.62 -7.68
C PHE A 90 -2.77 6.77 -8.96
N SER A 91 -2.32 7.37 -10.07
CA SER A 91 -2.12 6.68 -11.35
C SER A 91 -0.85 5.81 -11.31
N LEU A 92 -0.74 4.81 -12.19
CA LEU A 92 0.47 3.98 -12.25
C LEU A 92 1.71 4.77 -12.67
N ASP A 93 1.56 5.79 -13.51
CA ASP A 93 2.68 6.64 -13.94
C ASP A 93 3.20 7.48 -12.77
N THR A 94 2.29 8.08 -11.98
CA THR A 94 2.66 8.80 -10.75
C THR A 94 3.36 7.89 -9.75
N ILE A 95 2.85 6.67 -9.55
CA ILE A 95 3.44 5.69 -8.65
C ILE A 95 4.84 5.29 -9.14
N LYS A 96 5.02 5.15 -10.44
CA LYS A 96 6.33 4.82 -11.04
C LYS A 96 7.37 5.89 -10.73
N SER A 97 7.00 7.17 -10.84
CA SER A 97 7.89 8.28 -10.46
C SER A 97 8.15 8.31 -8.96
N LEU A 98 7.15 8.01 -8.13
CA LEU A 98 7.26 8.03 -6.66
C LEU A 98 8.15 6.90 -6.11
N LEU A 99 8.08 5.71 -6.71
CA LEU A 99 8.81 4.52 -6.28
C LEU A 99 10.08 4.27 -7.11
N ALA A 100 10.57 5.29 -7.84
CA ALA A 100 11.81 5.17 -8.62
C ALA A 100 13.03 5.13 -7.68
N THR A 101 13.45 3.91 -7.31
CA THR A 101 14.58 3.64 -6.42
C THR A 101 15.28 2.35 -6.80
N ASP A 102 16.59 2.29 -6.57
CA ASP A 102 17.37 1.05 -6.64
C ASP A 102 17.40 0.31 -5.28
N GLU A 103 17.00 0.97 -4.19
CA GLU A 103 17.01 0.46 -2.82
C GLU A 103 15.58 0.09 -2.36
N VAL A 104 15.02 -0.97 -2.97
CA VAL A 104 13.61 -1.37 -2.74
C VAL A 104 13.33 -1.73 -1.29
N GLU A 105 14.25 -2.44 -0.63
CA GLU A 105 14.09 -2.88 0.76
C GLU A 105 14.00 -1.68 1.72
N ASP A 106 14.93 -0.74 1.65
CA ASP A 106 14.94 0.45 2.50
C ASP A 106 13.71 1.32 2.26
N HIS A 107 13.31 1.49 1.00
CA HIS A 107 12.09 2.23 0.66
C HIS A 107 10.82 1.53 1.16
N PHE A 108 10.78 0.20 1.12
CA PHE A 108 9.66 -0.56 1.67
C PHE A 108 9.59 -0.43 3.19
N ASN A 109 10.72 -0.54 3.88
CA ASN A 109 10.78 -0.39 5.33
C ASN A 109 10.39 1.05 5.76
N GLU A 110 10.80 2.06 5.00
CA GLU A 110 10.35 3.44 5.18
C GLU A 110 8.84 3.57 5.02
N PHE A 111 8.31 3.01 3.93
CA PHE A 111 6.87 3.01 3.64
C PHE A 111 6.07 2.36 4.76
N VAL A 112 6.50 1.18 5.23
CA VAL A 112 5.86 0.45 6.34
C VAL A 112 5.92 1.26 7.62
N ARG A 113 7.06 1.87 7.94
CA ARG A 113 7.21 2.72 9.14
C ARG A 113 6.25 3.90 9.11
N ILE A 114 6.18 4.63 8.00
CA ILE A 114 5.25 5.75 7.84
C ILE A 114 3.81 5.26 7.93
N PHE A 115 3.44 4.22 7.18
CA PHE A 115 2.07 3.70 7.15
C PHE A 115 1.60 3.23 8.53
N ASN A 116 2.42 2.44 9.22
CA ASN A 116 2.09 1.91 10.55
C ASN A 116 2.06 3.02 11.62
N HIS A 117 2.87 4.07 11.48
CA HIS A 117 2.79 5.23 12.35
C HIS A 117 1.49 6.01 12.13
N GLU A 118 1.13 6.32 10.88
CA GLU A 118 -0.07 7.07 10.54
C GLU A 118 -1.35 6.33 10.97
N ILE A 119 -1.42 5.00 10.76
CA ILE A 119 -2.60 4.22 11.14
C ILE A 119 -2.79 4.15 12.67
N GLU A 120 -1.69 4.13 13.44
CA GLU A 120 -1.73 4.10 14.90
C GLU A 120 -2.23 5.43 15.50
N HIS A 121 -1.89 6.55 14.86
CA HIS A 121 -2.17 7.91 15.34
C HIS A 121 -3.38 8.56 14.64
N LEU A 122 -4.24 7.77 13.98
CA LEU A 122 -5.42 8.28 13.26
C LEU A 122 -6.36 9.13 14.13
N ASP A 123 -6.44 8.88 15.44
CA ASP A 123 -7.36 9.62 16.31
C ASP A 123 -7.06 11.12 16.30
N GLU A 124 -5.79 11.50 16.34
CA GLU A 124 -5.40 12.91 16.31
C GLU A 124 -5.84 13.55 14.99
N ALA A 125 -5.61 12.90 13.86
CA ALA A 125 -5.99 13.41 12.55
C ALA A 125 -7.52 13.47 12.34
N VAL A 126 -8.23 12.41 12.73
CA VAL A 126 -9.70 12.29 12.56
C VAL A 126 -10.45 13.23 13.50
N GLN A 127 -9.92 13.50 14.69
CA GLN A 127 -10.52 14.47 15.62
C GLN A 127 -10.16 15.92 15.27
N SER A 128 -9.01 16.16 14.64
CA SER A 128 -8.55 17.51 14.29
C SER A 128 -9.28 18.13 13.10
N PHE A 129 -9.89 17.32 12.23
CA PHE A 129 -10.50 17.79 10.99
C PHE A 129 -11.94 17.29 10.83
N SER A 130 -12.82 18.17 10.38
CA SER A 130 -14.15 17.77 9.91
C SER A 130 -14.05 16.86 8.67
N PRO A 131 -15.09 16.06 8.37
CA PRO A 131 -15.12 15.24 7.16
C PRO A 131 -14.89 16.02 5.86
N LEU A 132 -15.38 17.25 5.78
CA LEU A 132 -15.18 18.12 4.62
C LEU A 132 -13.70 18.54 4.49
N GLU A 133 -13.04 18.89 5.59
CA GLU A 133 -11.62 19.26 5.58
C GLU A 133 -10.73 18.08 5.18
N MET A 134 -11.02 16.88 5.69
CA MET A 134 -10.31 15.66 5.30
C MET A 134 -10.41 15.41 3.79
N ALA A 135 -11.62 15.52 3.22
CA ALA A 135 -11.84 15.36 1.79
C ALA A 135 -11.10 16.41 0.96
N ILE A 136 -11.16 17.69 1.35
CA ILE A 136 -10.45 18.78 0.67
C ILE A 136 -8.93 18.56 0.73
N ARG A 137 -8.38 18.22 1.91
CA ARG A 137 -6.94 17.96 2.07
C ARG A 137 -6.49 16.78 1.22
N ALA A 138 -7.24 15.69 1.18
CA ALA A 138 -6.93 14.54 0.34
C ALA A 138 -6.80 14.94 -1.14
N VAL A 139 -7.73 15.77 -1.64
CA VAL A 139 -7.67 16.30 -3.01
C VAL A 139 -6.46 17.22 -3.20
N LEU A 140 -6.23 18.16 -2.29
CA LEU A 140 -5.12 19.12 -2.40
C LEU A 140 -3.75 18.43 -2.38
N TYR A 141 -3.53 17.49 -1.46
CA TYR A 141 -2.27 16.74 -1.39
C TYR A 141 -2.04 15.88 -2.63
N LYS A 142 -3.11 15.25 -3.14
CA LYS A 142 -3.04 14.54 -4.41
C LYS A 142 -2.58 15.45 -5.55
N LEU A 143 -3.22 16.61 -5.74
CA LEU A 143 -2.88 17.54 -6.82
C LEU A 143 -1.45 18.08 -6.71
N ILE A 144 -0.99 18.41 -5.49
CA ILE A 144 0.37 18.88 -5.24
C ILE A 144 1.39 17.79 -5.60
N LEU A 145 1.15 16.55 -5.17
CA LEU A 145 2.04 15.43 -5.45
C LEU A 145 2.10 15.10 -6.94
N GLU A 146 0.96 15.04 -7.62
CA GLU A 146 0.91 14.82 -9.07
C GLU A 146 1.69 15.91 -9.80
N ARG A 147 1.56 17.18 -9.41
CA ARG A 147 2.31 18.29 -9.98
C ARG A 147 3.82 18.23 -9.69
N LYS A 148 4.21 17.77 -8.51
CA LYS A 148 5.63 17.64 -8.10
C LYS A 148 6.34 16.51 -8.86
N LEU A 149 5.61 15.47 -9.25
CA LEU A 149 6.13 14.27 -9.91
C LEU A 149 5.96 14.28 -11.45
N SER A 150 5.35 15.33 -12.00
CA SER A 150 5.21 15.58 -13.44
C SER A 150 6.43 16.30 -14.00
#